data_AF-A0A5K1FSY7-F1
#
_entry.id   AF-A0A5K1FSY7-F1
#
_cell.length_a   1.000
_cell.length_b   1.000
_cell.length_c   1.000
_cell.angle_alpha   90.00
_cell.angle_beta   90.00
_cell.angle_gamma   90.00
#
_symmetry.space_group_name_H-M   'P 1'
#
loop_
_entity.id
_entity.type
_entity.pdbx_description
1 polymer ?
#
loop_
_entity_poly.entity_id
_entity_poly.type
_entity_poly.pdbx_seq_one_letter_code
_entity_poly.pdbx_strand_id
1 'polypeptide(L)'
;EVNSRKRAHKPNWLEELLNVKFFKSCVAHRELRKNETNMFCTECVRRICHHCLPRHTLHDTLQVRKYVYQDVVRLRDIQKHLDCSQVQ
;
A
#
# COMPACT_ATOMS: atom_id res chain seq x y z
N GLU A 1 -22.57 -28.05 13.19
CA GLU A 1 -22.84 -26.63 13.49
C GLU A 1 -21.60 -25.99 14.12
N VAL A 2 -20.96 -25.00 13.48
CA VAL A 2 -20.29 -23.89 14.18
C VAL A 2 -20.38 -22.66 13.28
N ASN A 3 -21.41 -21.86 13.57
CA ASN A 3 -21.63 -20.51 13.05
C ASN A 3 -20.63 -19.57 13.73
N SER A 4 -19.50 -19.27 13.08
CA SER A 4 -18.58 -18.24 13.57
C SER A 4 -18.79 -16.96 12.77
N ARG A 5 -19.52 -16.03 13.37
CA ARG A 5 -19.72 -14.66 12.91
C ARG A 5 -18.34 -14.03 12.66
N LYS A 6 -17.93 -13.91 11.39
CA LYS A 6 -16.78 -13.09 10.99
C LYS A 6 -17.09 -11.64 11.40
N ARG A 7 -16.62 -11.21 12.58
CA ARG A 7 -16.35 -9.78 12.80
C ARG A 7 -15.47 -9.38 11.62
N ALA A 8 -15.90 -8.41 10.82
CA ALA A 8 -15.14 -7.93 9.67
C ALA A 8 -13.88 -7.22 10.20
N HIS A 9 -12.86 -8.01 10.56
CA HIS A 9 -11.57 -7.50 10.91
C HIS A 9 -11.04 -6.85 9.64
N LYS A 10 -10.76 -5.54 9.68
CA LYS A 10 -10.10 -4.89 8.55
C LYS A 10 -8.83 -5.67 8.24
N PRO A 11 -8.53 -5.96 6.96
CA PRO A 11 -7.33 -6.68 6.64
C PRO A 11 -6.12 -5.85 7.06
N ASN A 12 -5.12 -6.50 7.66
CA ASN A 12 -3.95 -5.84 8.27
C ASN A 12 -3.26 -4.84 7.31
N TRP A 13 -3.19 -5.18 6.02
CA TRP A 13 -2.62 -4.31 5.00
C TRP A 13 -3.35 -2.97 4.86
N LEU A 14 -4.68 -2.94 5.04
CA LEU A 14 -5.48 -1.72 4.89
C LEU A 14 -5.29 -0.81 6.10
N GLU A 15 -5.20 -1.38 7.30
CA GLU A 15 -4.91 -0.61 8.50
C GLU A 15 -3.52 0.03 8.44
N GLU A 16 -2.50 -0.74 8.03
CA GLU A 16 -1.15 -0.21 7.86
C GLU A 16 -1.09 0.85 6.74
N LEU A 17 -1.75 0.61 5.59
CA LEU A 17 -1.81 1.57 4.48
C LEU A 17 -2.34 2.94 4.92
N LEU A 18 -3.35 2.97 5.79
CA LEU A 18 -3.98 4.21 6.27
C LEU A 18 -3.15 4.93 7.34
N ASN A 19 -2.34 4.21 8.12
CA ASN A 19 -1.54 4.77 9.21
C ASN A 19 -0.10 5.13 8.81
N VAL A 20 0.43 4.50 7.77
CA VAL A 20 1.81 4.68 7.36
C VAL A 20 2.02 6.04 6.67
N LYS A 21 3.11 6.74 7.02
CA LYS A 21 3.49 7.99 6.37
C LYS A 21 4.26 7.70 5.08
N PHE A 22 3.74 8.07 3.92
CA PHE A 22 4.47 7.92 2.66
C PHE A 22 5.51 9.04 2.45
N PHE A 23 6.33 8.91 1.40
CA PHE A 23 7.31 9.91 0.97
C PHE A 23 8.39 10.20 2.03
N LYS A 24 8.78 9.15 2.78
CA LYS A 24 9.98 9.16 3.62
C LYS A 24 11.11 8.44 2.90
N SER A 25 12.35 8.75 3.24
CA SER A 25 13.50 8.02 2.69
C SER A 25 13.48 6.57 3.16
N CYS A 26 13.71 5.65 2.23
CA CYS A 26 13.87 4.25 2.54
C CYS A 26 15.11 4.04 3.43
N VAL A 27 14.94 3.28 4.52
CA VAL A 27 16.04 2.97 5.45
C VAL A 27 17.14 2.15 4.76
N ALA A 28 16.75 1.17 3.93
CA ALA A 28 17.69 0.29 3.24
C ALA A 28 18.41 0.94 2.05
N HIS A 29 17.81 1.98 1.46
CA HIS A 29 18.31 2.63 0.23
C HIS A 29 18.53 4.14 0.43
N ARG A 30 18.90 4.55 1.64
CA ARG A 30 18.98 5.97 2.02
C ARG A 30 19.95 6.79 1.17
N GLU A 31 21.02 6.19 0.69
CA GLU A 31 22.05 6.88 -0.10
C GLU A 31 21.76 6.91 -1.60
N LEU A 32 20.72 6.21 -2.05
CA LEU A 32 20.35 6.16 -3.46
C LEU A 32 19.39 7.30 -3.83
N ARG A 33 19.54 7.85 -5.04
CA ARG A 33 18.52 8.75 -5.61
C ARG A 33 17.19 7.99 -5.79
N LYS A 34 16.06 8.70 -5.72
CA LYS A 34 14.70 8.11 -5.84
C LYS A 34 14.41 7.03 -4.77
N ASN A 35 14.87 7.27 -3.54
CA ASN A 35 14.68 6.37 -2.40
C ASN A 35 13.39 6.63 -1.59
N GLU A 36 12.55 7.56 -2.04
CA GLU A 36 11.30 7.86 -1.36
C GLU A 36 10.36 6.65 -1.38
N THR A 37 9.78 6.34 -0.22
CA THR A 37 8.83 5.24 -0.08
C THR A 37 7.43 5.72 -0.48
N ASN A 38 7.14 5.63 -1.78
CA ASN A 38 5.85 5.99 -2.38
C ASN A 38 5.06 4.76 -2.88
N MET A 39 5.56 3.56 -2.63
CA MET A 39 4.88 2.31 -2.95
C MET A 39 4.51 1.59 -1.66
N PHE A 40 3.46 0.79 -1.68
CA PHE A 40 3.06 -0.07 -0.57
C PHE A 40 2.87 -1.50 -1.07
N CYS A 41 3.47 -2.49 -0.41
CA CYS A 41 3.24 -3.89 -0.73
C CYS A 41 2.16 -4.45 0.19
N THR A 42 1.08 -4.98 -0.38
CA THR A 42 -0.08 -5.47 0.38
C THR A 42 0.22 -6.81 1.06
N GLU A 43 1.07 -7.64 0.48
CA GLU A 43 1.52 -8.92 1.05
C GLU A 43 2.55 -8.74 2.16
N CYS A 44 3.53 -7.86 1.96
CA CYS A 44 4.54 -7.56 2.99
C CYS A 44 4.07 -6.53 4.02
N VAL A 45 2.89 -5.93 3.82
CA VAL A 45 2.27 -4.94 4.71
C VAL A 45 3.26 -3.83 5.07
N ARG A 46 3.90 -3.22 4.05
CA ARG A 46 4.92 -2.18 4.29
C ARG A 46 5.07 -1.22 3.12
N ARG A 47 5.46 0.02 3.43
CA ARG A 47 5.95 0.98 2.45
C ARG A 47 7.32 0.58 1.91
N ILE A 48 7.51 0.76 0.61
CA ILE A 48 8.73 0.44 -0.14
C ILE A 48 9.06 1.57 -1.12
N CYS A 49 10.33 1.67 -1.54
CA CYS A 49 10.75 2.60 -2.59
C CYS A 49 10.97 1.87 -3.92
N HIS A 50 11.32 2.62 -4.97
CA HIS A 50 11.57 2.05 -6.30
C HIS A 50 12.64 0.94 -6.29
N HIS A 51 13.70 1.11 -5.49
CA HIS A 51 14.80 0.12 -5.37
C HIS A 51 14.39 -1.16 -4.63
N CYS A 52 13.30 -1.14 -3.88
CA CYS A 52 12.77 -2.34 -3.25
C CYS A 52 11.96 -3.19 -4.26
N LEU A 53 11.37 -2.60 -5.30
CA LEU A 53 10.47 -3.28 -6.24
C LEU A 53 11.04 -4.59 -6.83
N PRO A 54 12.34 -4.70 -7.17
CA PRO A 54 12.91 -5.96 -7.66
C PRO A 54 12.78 -7.14 -6.68
N ARG A 55 12.58 -6.89 -5.38
CA ARG A 55 12.34 -7.93 -4.36
C ARG A 55 10.85 -8.22 -4.14
N HIS A 56 9.98 -7.51 -4.84
CA HIS A 56 8.51 -7.56 -4.74
C HIS A 56 7.87 -7.78 -6.12
N THR A 57 8.58 -8.38 -7.07
CA THR A 57 8.09 -8.58 -8.46
C THR A 57 6.86 -9.47 -8.55
N LEU A 58 6.68 -10.37 -7.58
CA LEU A 58 5.54 -11.27 -7.50
C LEU A 58 4.46 -10.79 -6.53
N HIS A 59 4.67 -9.64 -5.88
CA HIS A 59 3.72 -9.15 -4.89
C HIS A 59 2.85 -8.05 -5.48
N ASP A 60 1.61 -7.98 -5.03
CA ASP A 60 0.77 -6.83 -5.33
C ASP A 60 1.27 -5.57 -4.59
N THR A 61 1.40 -4.49 -5.34
CA THR A 61 1.86 -3.20 -4.82
C THR A 61 0.96 -2.06 -5.27
N LEU A 62 0.75 -1.11 -4.37
CA LEU A 62 -0.02 0.11 -4.59
C LEU A 62 0.93 1.30 -4.70
N GLN A 63 0.77 2.10 -5.75
CA GLN A 63 1.49 3.36 -5.86
C GLN A 63 0.70 4.50 -5.21
N VAL A 64 1.29 5.10 -4.18
CA VAL A 64 0.78 6.31 -3.54
C VAL A 64 1.36 7.52 -4.24
N ARG A 65 0.48 8.48 -4.53
CA ARG A 65 0.79 9.76 -5.18
C ARG A 65 0.39 10.91 -4.27
N LYS A 66 1.05 12.05 -4.42
CA LYS A 66 0.62 13.30 -3.80
C LYS A 66 -0.37 14.01 -4.73
N TYR A 67 -1.55 14.32 -4.24
CA TYR A 67 -2.45 15.28 -4.88
C TYR A 67 -2.73 16.40 -3.89
N VAL A 68 -2.21 17.58 -4.19
CA VAL A 68 -2.18 18.73 -3.28
C VAL A 68 -1.55 18.32 -1.92
N TYR A 69 -2.35 18.15 -0.87
CA TYR A 69 -1.89 17.78 0.47
C TYR A 69 -2.31 16.35 0.88
N GLN A 70 -2.87 15.56 -0.03
CA GLN A 70 -3.43 14.24 0.26
C GLN A 70 -2.62 13.13 -0.40
N ASP A 71 -2.52 11.99 0.30
CA ASP A 71 -1.96 10.74 -0.20
C ASP A 71 -3.07 9.97 -0.92
N VAL A 72 -2.91 9.76 -2.23
CA VAL A 72 -3.93 9.15 -3.09
C VAL A 72 -3.40 7.92 -3.81
N VAL A 73 -4.27 6.92 -3.99
CA VAL A 73 -4.02 5.71 -4.78
C VAL A 73 -4.95 5.72 -5.98
N ARG A 74 -4.50 5.21 -7.13
CA ARG A 74 -5.38 5.08 -8.29
C ARG A 74 -6.46 4.04 -8.01
N LEU A 75 -7.69 4.35 -8.38
CA LEU A 75 -8.84 3.45 -8.27
C LEU A 75 -8.54 2.07 -8.87
N ARG A 76 -7.96 2.02 -10.08
CA ARG A 76 -7.58 0.76 -10.76
C ARG A 76 -6.60 -0.11 -9.98
N ASP A 77 -5.72 0.50 -9.20
CA ASP A 77 -4.70 -0.24 -8.45
C ASP A 77 -5.34 -0.88 -7.20
N ILE A 78 -6.20 -0.14 -6.50
CA ILE A 78 -6.84 -0.59 -5.25
C ILE A 78 -8.08 -1.47 -5.47
N GLN A 79 -8.74 -1.36 -6.63
CA GLN A 79 -9.88 -2.20 -7.02
C GLN A 79 -9.55 -3.71 -7.04
N LYS A 80 -8.27 -4.08 -7.15
CA LYS A 80 -7.83 -5.47 -7.04
C LYS A 80 -8.01 -6.04 -5.64
N HIS A 81 -8.10 -5.18 -4.62
CA HIS A 81 -8.15 -5.56 -3.22
C HIS A 81 -9.46 -5.16 -2.52
N LEU A 82 -10.18 -4.17 -3.05
CA LEU A 82 -11.42 -3.66 -2.48
C LEU A 82 -12.51 -3.56 -3.56
N ASP A 83 -13.76 -3.85 -3.19
CA ASP A 83 -14.90 -3.49 -4.01
C ASP A 83 -15.05 -1.97 -4.03
N CYS A 84 -14.81 -1.36 -5.18
CA CYS A 84 -14.99 0.08 -5.40
C CYS A 84 -16.11 0.39 -6.38
N SER A 85 -17.10 -0.51 -6.55
CA SER A 85 -18.25 -0.32 -7.46
C SER A 85 -19.08 0.93 -7.15
N GLN A 86 -19.02 1.43 -5.91
CA GLN A 86 -19.74 2.62 -5.44
C GLN A 86 -18.91 3.92 -5.55
N VAL A 87 -17.71 3.88 -6.12
CA VAL A 87 -16.84 5.06 -6.31
C VAL A 87 -16.96 5.53 -7.75
N GLN A 88 -17.36 6.80 -7.97
CA GLN A 88 -17.58 7.43 -9.28
C GLN A 88 -16.39 8.26 -9.75
#